data_AF-A0A353Y9L0-F1
#
_entry.id   AF-A0A353Y9L0-F1
#
_cell.length_a   1.000
_cell.length_b   1.000
_cell.length_c   1.000
_cell.angle_alpha   90.00
_cell.angle_beta   90.00
_cell.angle_gamma   90.00
#
_symmetry.space_group_name_H-M   'P 1'
#
loop_
_entity.id
_entity.type
_entity.pdbx_description
1 polymer ?
#
loop_
_entity_poly.entity_id
_entity_poly.type
_entity_poly.pdbx_seq_one_letter_code
_entity_poly.pdbx_strand_id
1 'polypeptide(L)'
;TNVLRQLREREEIQRAPELDRGTVDVLAEVFDYVFADQAIPVQMKMVIGRLQIPVLKAAMMDRDFFLSGDHPARKLVDTLATASVAWAPEKGEDDPLYVRIETTVQRVLSEFEDDLTVFRELLAEFMEFLFETEQQAEERIQPAARQEQDREALVQAQAQADEVIHAKLKALTEPLAPFLTPFLSHQWRDVIAHADVREHEAPGGRAAALQTMDQLIWSVQPKTSAEDRRQLVQVLPELVRQINAGLDALGWDGTPRAKFTRRMIATHMQAIRMKAPEADGVDTRNAALEEQDASAQAMQALDQRRARKLAGHEDAYDQMAQEMSRGLWFEMQEPGQPAHRCRLSWISPMRTRFLFTNREGYDAFVRSEREVASMLRRGHLQALEQAPIVARALDQLMAEPADAL
;
A
#
# COMPACT_ATOMS: atom_id res chain seq x y z
N THR A 1 2.45 -12.95 -36.82
CA THR A 1 3.33 -13.81 -37.64
C THR A 1 4.70 -13.17 -37.71
N ASN A 2 5.76 -13.95 -37.50
CA ASN A 2 7.13 -13.46 -37.59
C ASN A 2 7.59 -13.42 -39.06
N VAL A 3 7.73 -12.23 -39.61
CA VAL A 3 8.13 -11.97 -41.00
C VAL A 3 9.61 -12.25 -41.21
N LEU A 4 10.45 -12.07 -40.17
CA LEU A 4 11.88 -12.35 -40.26
C LEU A 4 12.16 -13.84 -40.48
N ARG A 5 11.38 -14.72 -39.83
CA ARG A 5 11.42 -16.18 -40.09
C ARG A 5 11.11 -16.52 -41.55
N GLN A 6 10.13 -15.83 -42.15
CA GLN A 6 9.78 -16.01 -43.56
C GLN A 6 10.86 -15.46 -44.51
N LEU A 7 11.51 -14.35 -44.15
CA LEU A 7 12.59 -13.76 -44.93
C LEU A 7 13.83 -14.65 -44.97
N ARG A 8 14.15 -15.32 -43.86
CA ARG A 8 15.23 -16.31 -43.79
C ARG A 8 15.08 -17.44 -44.81
N GLU A 9 13.86 -17.85 -45.11
CA GLU A 9 13.58 -18.93 -46.06
C GLU A 9 13.74 -18.51 -47.53
N ARG A 10 13.91 -17.21 -47.82
CA ARG A 10 14.13 -16.72 -49.18
C ARG A 10 15.56 -16.96 -49.64
N GLU A 11 15.71 -17.40 -50.89
CA GLU A 11 17.03 -17.67 -51.50
C GLU A 11 17.98 -16.46 -51.46
N GLU A 12 17.44 -15.25 -51.57
CA GLU A 12 18.20 -13.99 -51.52
C GLU A 12 18.93 -13.80 -50.19
N ILE A 13 18.27 -14.12 -49.07
CA ILE A 13 18.86 -14.03 -47.73
C ILE A 13 19.79 -15.22 -47.47
N GLN A 14 19.46 -16.41 -47.98
CA GLN A 14 20.35 -17.59 -47.86
C GLN A 14 21.70 -17.39 -48.57
N ARG A 15 21.73 -16.56 -49.62
CA ARG A 15 22.95 -16.20 -50.35
C ARG A 15 23.64 -14.95 -49.80
N ALA A 16 23.07 -14.28 -48.80
CA ALA A 16 23.67 -13.11 -48.18
C ALA A 16 24.93 -13.48 -47.35
N PRO A 17 25.82 -12.51 -47.06
CA PRO A 17 26.94 -12.70 -46.16
C PRO A 17 26.49 -13.35 -44.83
N GLU A 18 27.34 -14.20 -44.24
CA GLU A 18 27.02 -14.91 -42.98
C GLU A 18 26.59 -13.97 -41.85
N LEU A 19 27.20 -12.78 -41.81
CA LEU A 19 26.88 -11.74 -40.82
C LEU A 19 25.46 -11.20 -40.97
N ASP A 20 24.98 -11.03 -42.21
CA ASP A 20 23.63 -10.54 -42.48
C ASP A 20 22.59 -11.63 -42.16
N ARG A 21 22.91 -12.89 -42.47
CA ARG A 21 22.10 -14.05 -42.08
C ARG A 21 21.97 -14.18 -40.57
N GLY A 22 23.08 -14.09 -39.84
CA GLY A 22 23.07 -14.13 -38.37
C GLY A 22 22.27 -12.98 -37.74
N THR A 23 22.30 -11.79 -38.34
CA THR A 23 21.48 -10.63 -37.89
C THR A 23 19.98 -10.93 -38.01
N VAL A 24 19.55 -11.51 -39.14
CA VAL A 24 18.16 -11.91 -39.37
C VAL A 24 17.72 -13.00 -38.39
N ASP A 25 18.58 -14.00 -38.12
CA ASP A 25 18.27 -15.09 -37.19
C ASP A 25 18.09 -14.60 -35.76
N VAL A 26 19.02 -13.80 -35.25
CA VAL A 26 18.94 -13.23 -33.89
C VAL A 26 17.69 -12.36 -33.73
N LEU A 27 17.40 -11.49 -34.69
CA LEU A 27 16.22 -10.64 -34.60
C LEU A 27 14.91 -11.40 -34.76
N ALA A 28 14.89 -12.46 -35.57
CA ALA A 28 13.72 -13.34 -35.64
C ALA A 28 13.43 -13.93 -34.26
N GLU A 29 14.44 -14.36 -33.51
CA GLU A 29 14.27 -14.89 -32.16
C GLU A 29 13.81 -13.84 -31.15
N VAL A 30 14.38 -12.63 -31.22
CA VAL A 30 13.92 -11.49 -30.40
C VAL A 30 12.42 -11.24 -30.58
N PHE A 31 11.93 -11.20 -31.82
CA PHE A 31 10.50 -11.00 -32.08
C PHE A 31 9.64 -12.22 -31.74
N ASP A 32 10.16 -13.45 -31.85
CA ASP A 32 9.46 -14.64 -31.34
C ASP A 32 9.24 -14.55 -29.83
N TYR A 33 10.24 -14.07 -29.08
CA TYR A 33 10.11 -13.84 -27.64
C TYR A 33 9.03 -12.78 -27.35
N VAL A 34 9.01 -11.67 -28.09
CA VAL A 34 7.94 -10.66 -28.00
C VAL A 34 6.55 -11.27 -28.23
N PHE A 35 6.42 -12.13 -29.24
CA PHE A 35 5.16 -12.77 -29.56
C PHE A 35 4.76 -13.87 -28.56
N ALA A 36 5.72 -14.51 -27.89
CA ALA A 36 5.48 -15.52 -26.87
C ALA A 36 5.09 -14.94 -25.51
N ASP A 37 5.52 -13.72 -25.18
CA ASP A 37 5.27 -13.10 -23.87
C ASP A 37 3.76 -12.89 -23.60
N GLN A 38 3.20 -13.61 -22.62
CA GLN A 38 1.77 -13.55 -22.31
C GLN A 38 1.37 -12.23 -21.63
N ALA A 39 2.32 -11.48 -21.06
CA ALA A 39 2.03 -10.19 -20.45
C ALA A 39 1.68 -9.12 -21.50
N ILE A 40 2.10 -9.29 -22.75
CA ILE A 40 1.79 -8.35 -23.85
C ILE A 40 0.47 -8.75 -24.54
N PRO A 41 -0.55 -7.87 -24.56
CA PRO A 41 -1.81 -8.14 -25.26
C PRO A 41 -1.62 -8.33 -26.77
N VAL A 42 -2.47 -9.15 -27.39
CA VAL A 42 -2.35 -9.52 -28.82
C VAL A 42 -2.40 -8.31 -29.75
N GLN A 43 -3.22 -7.31 -29.44
CA GLN A 43 -3.34 -6.07 -30.19
C GLN A 43 -2.00 -5.30 -30.20
N MET A 44 -1.37 -5.17 -29.03
CA MET A 44 -0.05 -4.55 -28.91
C MET A 44 1.03 -5.34 -29.65
N LYS A 45 0.97 -6.68 -29.61
CA LYS A 45 1.86 -7.55 -30.40
C LYS A 45 1.73 -7.28 -31.90
N MET A 46 0.51 -7.09 -32.41
CA MET A 46 0.29 -6.79 -33.84
C MET A 46 0.91 -5.46 -34.23
N VAL A 47 0.78 -4.41 -33.40
CA VAL A 47 1.36 -3.10 -33.64
C VAL A 47 2.89 -3.16 -33.59
N ILE A 48 3.47 -3.66 -32.49
CA ILE A 48 4.92 -3.78 -32.30
C ILE A 48 5.55 -4.68 -33.37
N GLY A 49 4.86 -5.74 -33.77
CA GLY A 49 5.34 -6.67 -34.80
C GLY A 49 5.61 -6.01 -36.16
N ARG A 50 5.07 -4.82 -36.43
CA ARG A 50 5.36 -4.07 -37.68
C ARG A 50 6.79 -3.52 -37.69
N LEU A 51 7.43 -3.37 -36.53
CA LEU A 51 8.81 -2.88 -36.39
C LEU A 51 9.88 -3.90 -36.82
N GLN A 52 9.51 -5.15 -37.14
CA GLN A 52 10.45 -6.20 -37.55
C GLN A 52 11.44 -5.76 -38.63
N ILE A 53 10.95 -5.13 -39.71
CA ILE A 53 11.80 -4.70 -40.83
C ILE A 53 12.62 -3.44 -40.50
N PRO A 54 12.04 -2.36 -39.95
CA PRO A 54 12.82 -1.20 -39.50
C PRO A 54 13.94 -1.55 -38.52
N VAL A 55 13.67 -2.43 -37.55
CA VAL A 55 14.66 -2.85 -36.55
C VAL A 55 15.75 -3.71 -37.18
N LEU A 56 15.40 -4.63 -38.09
CA LEU A 56 16.40 -5.36 -38.88
C LEU A 56 17.31 -4.41 -39.65
N LYS A 57 16.71 -3.45 -40.36
CA LYS A 57 17.48 -2.46 -41.12
C LYS A 57 18.41 -1.65 -40.21
N ALA A 58 17.92 -1.16 -39.07
CA ALA A 58 18.73 -0.44 -38.09
C ALA A 58 19.91 -1.28 -37.56
N ALA A 59 19.68 -2.56 -37.22
CA ALA A 59 20.73 -3.46 -36.73
C ALA A 59 21.78 -3.83 -37.80
N MET A 60 21.38 -3.87 -39.07
CA MET A 60 22.32 -4.06 -40.19
C MET A 60 23.18 -2.82 -40.43
N MET A 61 22.62 -1.63 -40.20
CA MET A 61 23.32 -0.35 -40.37
C MET A 61 24.29 -0.05 -39.23
N ASP A 62 23.91 -0.38 -37.99
CA ASP A 62 24.71 -0.13 -36.79
C ASP A 62 24.80 -1.39 -35.92
N ARG A 63 26.03 -1.92 -35.82
CA ARG A 63 26.33 -3.14 -35.07
C ARG A 63 26.23 -2.96 -33.57
N ASP A 64 26.28 -1.72 -33.08
CA ASP A 64 26.12 -1.44 -31.66
C ASP A 64 24.74 -1.86 -31.15
N PHE A 65 23.77 -2.14 -32.03
CA PHE A 65 22.50 -2.79 -31.69
C PHE A 65 22.66 -4.04 -30.81
N PHE A 66 23.62 -4.92 -31.15
CA PHE A 66 23.85 -6.18 -30.43
C PHE A 66 24.80 -6.02 -29.25
N LEU A 67 25.69 -5.02 -29.30
CA LEU A 67 26.75 -4.83 -28.32
C LEU A 67 26.33 -3.93 -27.16
N SER A 68 25.37 -3.02 -27.39
CA SER A 68 24.94 -2.01 -26.43
C SER A 68 23.44 -2.13 -26.14
N GLY A 69 23.11 -2.15 -24.85
CA GLY A 69 21.72 -2.01 -24.39
C GLY A 69 21.12 -0.63 -24.67
N ASP A 70 21.95 0.37 -25.00
CA ASP A 70 21.56 1.76 -25.20
C ASP A 70 21.33 2.13 -26.67
N HIS A 71 21.38 1.16 -27.59
CA HIS A 71 21.04 1.41 -28.98
C HIS A 71 19.58 1.90 -29.12
N PRO A 72 19.31 2.99 -29.85
CA PRO A 72 18.00 3.66 -29.83
C PRO A 72 16.85 2.79 -30.36
N ALA A 73 17.08 1.99 -31.40
CA ALA A 73 16.06 1.06 -31.89
C ALA A 73 15.72 -0.03 -30.86
N ARG A 74 16.71 -0.49 -30.08
CA ARG A 74 16.52 -1.48 -29.02
C ARG A 74 15.71 -0.89 -27.87
N LYS A 75 16.14 0.27 -27.37
CA LYS A 75 15.44 1.02 -26.32
C LYS A 75 13.99 1.31 -26.71
N LEU A 76 13.73 1.70 -27.96
CA LEU A 76 12.36 1.96 -28.41
C LEU A 76 11.50 0.70 -28.34
N VAL A 77 11.96 -0.42 -28.90
CA VAL A 77 11.21 -1.70 -28.85
C VAL A 77 10.97 -2.14 -27.41
N ASP A 78 12.02 -2.11 -26.57
CA ASP A 78 11.92 -2.49 -25.15
C ASP A 78 10.92 -1.59 -24.40
N THR A 79 10.94 -0.27 -24.66
CA THR A 79 10.05 0.69 -23.99
C THR A 79 8.60 0.50 -24.43
N LEU A 80 8.34 0.30 -25.73
CA LEU A 80 7.00 0.03 -26.26
C LEU A 80 6.45 -1.30 -25.72
N ALA A 81 7.26 -2.35 -25.71
CA ALA A 81 6.87 -3.66 -25.17
C ALA A 81 6.56 -3.60 -23.68
N THR A 82 7.41 -2.93 -22.89
CA THR A 82 7.21 -2.76 -21.45
C THR A 82 5.95 -1.95 -21.14
N ALA A 83 5.74 -0.83 -21.84
CA ALA A 83 4.56 -0.01 -21.66
C ALA A 83 3.26 -0.75 -22.02
N SER A 84 3.31 -1.64 -23.01
CA SER A 84 2.16 -2.45 -23.47
C SER A 84 1.61 -3.38 -22.39
N VAL A 85 2.41 -3.78 -21.39
CA VAL A 85 1.96 -4.58 -20.24
C VAL A 85 0.92 -3.82 -19.40
N ALA A 86 0.96 -2.49 -19.38
CA ALA A 86 0.00 -1.69 -18.62
C ALA A 86 -1.36 -1.51 -19.34
N TRP A 87 -1.45 -1.83 -20.63
CA TRP A 87 -2.70 -1.76 -21.39
C TRP A 87 -3.49 -3.07 -21.29
N ALA A 88 -4.81 -2.97 -21.30
CA ALA A 88 -5.70 -4.12 -21.25
C ALA A 88 -6.76 -3.99 -22.37
N PRO A 89 -7.17 -5.09 -23.05
CA PRO A 89 -8.09 -5.04 -24.18
C PRO A 89 -9.41 -4.30 -23.93
N GLU A 90 -9.88 -4.29 -22.69
CA GLU A 90 -11.13 -3.66 -22.27
C GLU A 90 -11.09 -2.12 -22.39
N LYS A 91 -9.89 -1.54 -22.42
CA LYS A 91 -9.70 -0.08 -22.63
C LYS A 91 -9.94 0.35 -24.07
N GLY A 92 -9.90 -0.58 -25.02
CA GLY A 92 -10.09 -0.30 -26.44
C GLY A 92 -8.89 0.38 -27.12
N GLU A 93 -8.95 0.45 -28.44
CA GLU A 93 -7.88 1.02 -29.29
C GLU A 93 -7.88 2.56 -29.28
N ASP A 94 -8.95 3.19 -28.77
CA ASP A 94 -9.00 4.65 -28.53
C ASP A 94 -8.24 5.07 -27.25
N ASP A 95 -7.74 4.12 -26.46
CA ASP A 95 -6.96 4.40 -25.26
C ASP A 95 -5.70 5.21 -25.59
N PRO A 96 -5.36 6.28 -24.82
CA PRO A 96 -4.23 7.14 -25.13
C PRO A 96 -2.89 6.41 -25.26
N LEU A 97 -2.65 5.34 -24.50
CA LEU A 97 -1.42 4.56 -24.60
C LEU A 97 -1.38 3.75 -25.91
N TYR A 98 -2.51 3.15 -26.31
CA TYR A 98 -2.62 2.43 -27.58
C TYR A 98 -2.35 3.37 -28.75
N VAL A 99 -3.07 4.48 -28.81
CA VAL A 99 -2.93 5.49 -29.88
C VAL A 99 -1.50 6.00 -29.95
N ARG A 100 -0.86 6.24 -28.80
CA ARG A 100 0.53 6.71 -28.76
C ARG A 100 1.49 5.65 -29.29
N ILE A 101 1.38 4.39 -28.86
CA ILE A 101 2.23 3.29 -29.36
C ILE A 101 2.06 3.12 -30.87
N GLU A 102 0.81 3.09 -31.34
CA GLU A 102 0.50 2.96 -32.78
C GLU A 102 1.09 4.12 -33.58
N THR A 103 0.92 5.36 -33.11
CA THR A 103 1.47 6.54 -33.76
C THR A 103 2.99 6.48 -33.83
N THR A 104 3.65 6.12 -32.72
CA THR A 104 5.12 5.98 -32.67
C THR A 104 5.60 4.92 -33.67
N VAL A 105 4.96 3.75 -33.72
CA VAL A 105 5.31 2.70 -34.70
C VAL A 105 5.07 3.16 -36.13
N GLN A 106 3.95 3.82 -36.40
CA GLN A 106 3.62 4.31 -37.73
C GLN A 106 4.64 5.35 -38.21
N ARG A 107 5.10 6.23 -37.32
CA ARG A 107 6.16 7.20 -37.63
C ARG A 107 7.49 6.52 -37.95
N VAL A 108 7.89 5.47 -37.22
CA VAL A 108 9.06 4.67 -37.61
C VAL A 108 8.89 4.12 -39.03
N LEU A 109 7.74 3.53 -39.36
CA LEU A 109 7.51 2.93 -40.67
C LEU A 109 7.54 3.93 -41.83
N SER A 110 7.15 5.18 -41.60
CA SER A 110 7.08 6.22 -42.64
C SER A 110 8.30 7.14 -42.69
N GLU A 111 8.95 7.41 -41.56
CA GLU A 111 10.03 8.40 -41.44
C GLU A 111 11.42 7.75 -41.42
N PHE A 112 11.55 6.47 -41.05
CA PHE A 112 12.85 5.81 -40.99
C PHE A 112 13.30 5.32 -42.37
N GLU A 113 14.26 6.04 -42.95
CA GLU A 113 15.04 5.59 -44.09
C GLU A 113 16.40 5.07 -43.62
N ASP A 114 17.43 5.92 -43.54
CA ASP A 114 18.79 5.54 -43.14
C ASP A 114 19.35 6.43 -42.01
N ASP A 115 18.47 7.05 -41.22
CA ASP A 115 18.84 7.91 -40.09
C ASP A 115 18.32 7.37 -38.76
N LEU A 116 19.24 6.91 -37.91
CA LEU A 116 18.93 6.40 -36.56
C LEU A 116 18.45 7.51 -35.59
N THR A 117 18.54 8.78 -35.97
CA THR A 117 18.03 9.91 -35.16
C THR A 117 16.52 9.83 -34.98
N VAL A 118 15.79 9.31 -35.97
CA VAL A 118 14.33 9.08 -35.89
C VAL A 118 13.97 8.21 -34.68
N PHE A 119 14.72 7.13 -34.42
CA PHE A 119 14.47 6.28 -33.25
C PHE A 119 14.73 7.01 -31.92
N ARG A 120 15.75 7.88 -31.86
CA ARG A 120 16.06 8.66 -30.65
C ARG A 120 14.98 9.68 -30.34
N GLU A 121 14.51 10.40 -31.36
CA GLU A 121 13.47 11.41 -31.23
C GLU A 121 12.15 10.78 -30.79
N LEU A 122 11.74 9.71 -31.47
CA LEU A 122 10.52 8.96 -31.13
C LEU A 122 10.56 8.33 -29.75
N LEU A 123 11.72 7.82 -29.32
CA LEU A 123 11.91 7.32 -27.97
C LEU A 123 11.76 8.44 -26.93
N ALA A 124 12.38 9.60 -27.17
CA ALA A 124 12.29 10.74 -26.24
C ALA A 124 10.84 11.24 -26.09
N GLU A 125 10.13 11.42 -27.21
CA GLU A 125 8.71 11.81 -27.19
C GLU A 125 7.84 10.77 -26.46
N PHE A 126 8.09 9.48 -26.68
CA PHE A 126 7.34 8.42 -26.01
C PHE A 126 7.62 8.39 -24.51
N MET A 127 8.88 8.55 -24.10
CA MET A 127 9.27 8.65 -22.69
C MET A 127 8.65 9.87 -22.01
N GLU A 128 8.58 11.01 -22.68
CA GLU A 128 7.91 12.21 -22.17
C GLU A 128 6.41 11.94 -21.94
N PHE A 129 5.73 11.32 -22.90
CA PHE A 129 4.33 10.90 -22.73
C PHE A 129 4.13 9.96 -21.53
N LEU A 130 5.01 8.96 -21.36
CA LEU A 130 4.95 8.04 -20.22
C LEU A 130 5.16 8.78 -18.89
N PHE A 131 6.13 9.70 -18.85
CA PHE A 131 6.41 10.51 -17.67
C PHE A 131 5.22 11.40 -17.29
N GLU A 132 4.62 12.10 -18.25
CA GLU A 132 3.42 12.92 -18.01
C GLU A 132 2.24 12.07 -17.51
N THR A 133 2.02 10.91 -18.11
CA THR A 133 0.96 9.98 -17.70
C THR A 133 1.18 9.47 -16.28
N GLU A 134 2.43 9.15 -15.93
CA GLU A 134 2.80 8.70 -14.57
C GLU A 134 2.60 9.80 -13.53
N GLN A 135 2.98 11.04 -13.85
CA GLN A 135 2.77 12.18 -12.95
C GLN A 135 1.28 12.43 -12.68
N GLN A 136 0.45 12.37 -13.72
CA GLN A 136 -1.01 12.49 -13.56
C GLN A 136 -1.59 11.35 -12.72
N ALA A 137 -1.10 10.13 -12.88
CA ALA A 137 -1.52 9.01 -12.06
C ALA A 137 -1.11 9.22 -10.58
N GLU A 138 0.13 9.64 -10.31
CA GLU A 138 0.62 9.89 -8.96
C GLU A 138 -0.21 10.98 -8.24
N GLU A 139 -0.57 12.06 -8.93
CA GLU A 139 -1.46 13.10 -8.39
C GLU A 139 -2.83 12.56 -7.99
N ARG A 140 -3.38 11.61 -8.77
CA ARG A 140 -4.67 10.95 -8.47
C ARG A 140 -4.56 9.97 -7.31
N ILE A 141 -3.42 9.30 -7.16
CA ILE A 141 -3.14 8.32 -6.11
C ILE A 141 -2.91 9.00 -4.75
N GLN A 142 -2.29 10.19 -4.75
CA GLN A 142 -1.82 10.86 -3.55
C GLN A 142 -2.88 11.04 -2.44
N PRO A 143 -4.14 11.43 -2.71
CA PRO A 143 -5.16 11.56 -1.66
C PRO A 143 -5.47 10.23 -0.95
N ALA A 144 -5.60 9.14 -1.70
CA ALA A 144 -5.86 7.82 -1.15
C ALA A 144 -4.66 7.30 -0.33
N ALA A 145 -3.44 7.52 -0.84
CA ALA A 145 -2.22 7.18 -0.11
C ALA A 145 -2.10 7.94 1.22
N ARG A 146 -2.37 9.25 1.23
CA ARG A 146 -2.37 10.07 2.47
C ARG A 146 -3.42 9.59 3.47
N GLN A 147 -4.63 9.29 3.01
CA GLN A 147 -5.69 8.78 3.87
C GLN A 147 -5.28 7.45 4.55
N GLU A 148 -4.67 6.54 3.81
CA GLU A 148 -4.18 5.28 4.37
C GLU A 148 -2.99 5.47 5.31
N GLN A 149 -2.10 6.42 5.02
CA GLN A 149 -1.01 6.79 5.91
C GLN A 149 -1.53 7.34 7.26
N ASP A 150 -2.52 8.24 7.23
CA ASP A 150 -3.14 8.78 8.44
C ASP A 150 -3.82 7.67 9.25
N ARG A 151 -4.47 6.72 8.55
CA ARG A 151 -5.10 5.56 9.17
C ARG A 151 -4.08 4.63 9.82
N GLU A 152 -2.97 4.35 9.14
CA GLU A 152 -1.86 3.54 9.67
C GLU A 152 -1.26 4.19 10.92
N ALA A 153 -0.99 5.49 10.87
CA ALA A 153 -0.49 6.27 12.00
C ALA A 153 -1.43 6.21 13.21
N LEU A 154 -2.75 6.36 12.99
CA LEU A 154 -3.74 6.27 14.07
C LEU A 154 -3.78 4.87 14.70
N VAL A 155 -3.75 3.81 13.89
CA VAL A 155 -3.72 2.43 14.39
C VAL A 155 -2.45 2.17 15.21
N GLN A 156 -1.30 2.67 14.76
CA GLN A 156 -0.05 2.58 15.50
C GLN A 156 -0.13 3.34 16.84
N ALA A 157 -0.62 4.58 16.83
CA ALA A 157 -0.79 5.40 18.02
C ALA A 157 -1.74 4.76 19.04
N GLN A 158 -2.85 4.17 18.56
CA GLN A 158 -3.77 3.38 19.37
C GLN A 158 -3.11 2.15 20.00
N ALA A 159 -2.26 1.44 19.26
CA ALA A 159 -1.51 0.31 19.80
C ALA A 159 -0.48 0.73 20.85
N GLN A 160 0.14 1.90 20.71
CA GLN A 160 1.01 2.46 21.74
C GLN A 160 0.23 2.90 22.99
N ALA A 161 -0.94 3.51 22.81
CA ALA A 161 -1.83 3.87 23.91
C ALA A 161 -2.28 2.62 24.69
N ASP A 162 -2.62 1.53 23.99
CA ASP A 162 -2.95 0.24 24.61
C ASP A 162 -1.83 -0.26 25.55
N GLU A 163 -0.56 -0.20 25.12
CA GLU A 163 0.59 -0.60 25.97
C GLU A 163 0.69 0.26 27.23
N VAL A 164 0.57 1.60 27.09
CA VAL A 164 0.69 2.53 28.21
C VAL A 164 -0.48 2.38 29.20
N ILE A 165 -1.71 2.27 28.69
CA ILE A 165 -2.92 2.06 29.51
C ILE A 165 -2.80 0.74 30.26
N HIS A 166 -2.45 -0.35 29.58
CA HIS A 166 -2.28 -1.66 30.20
C HIS A 166 -1.23 -1.60 31.32
N ALA A 167 -0.05 -1.01 31.06
CA ALA A 167 1.01 -0.89 32.06
C ALA A 167 0.55 -0.11 33.30
N LYS A 168 -0.18 1.01 33.11
CA LYS A 168 -0.72 1.81 34.22
C LYS A 168 -1.78 1.06 35.01
N LEU A 169 -2.71 0.38 34.34
CA LEU A 169 -3.76 -0.40 35.01
C LEU A 169 -3.18 -1.57 35.82
N LYS A 170 -2.13 -2.25 35.32
CA LYS A 170 -1.45 -3.32 36.07
C LYS A 170 -0.61 -2.82 37.25
N ALA A 171 -0.14 -1.58 37.20
CA ALA A 171 0.65 -0.98 38.27
C ALA A 171 -0.19 -0.46 39.44
N LEU A 172 -1.53 -0.46 39.33
CA LEU A 172 -2.42 -0.02 40.40
C LEU A 172 -2.37 -0.97 41.59
N THR A 173 -2.15 -0.42 42.78
CA THR A 173 -2.21 -1.16 44.05
C THR A 173 -3.65 -1.34 44.55
N GLU A 174 -4.52 -0.38 44.24
CA GLU A 174 -5.94 -0.42 44.59
C GLU A 174 -6.81 -0.61 43.34
N PRO A 175 -7.95 -1.33 43.45
CA PRO A 175 -8.84 -1.54 42.33
C PRO A 175 -9.45 -0.22 41.86
N LEU A 176 -9.41 0.00 40.55
CA LEU A 176 -10.04 1.16 39.91
C LEU A 176 -11.56 1.00 39.91
N ALA A 177 -12.30 2.12 39.95
CA ALA A 177 -13.76 2.10 39.78
C ALA A 177 -14.11 1.38 38.45
N PRO A 178 -15.02 0.39 38.43
CA PRO A 178 -15.11 -0.56 37.32
C PRO A 178 -15.35 0.06 35.94
N PHE A 179 -16.02 1.23 35.85
CA PHE A 179 -16.25 1.92 34.56
C PHE A 179 -15.09 2.66 33.97
N LEU A 180 -14.06 2.91 34.75
CA LEU A 180 -12.90 3.61 34.24
C LEU A 180 -12.06 2.68 33.38
N THR A 181 -12.02 1.38 33.65
CA THR A 181 -11.34 0.41 32.77
C THR A 181 -11.86 0.46 31.32
N PRO A 182 -13.17 0.31 31.03
CA PRO A 182 -13.69 0.43 29.68
C PRO A 182 -13.51 1.85 29.12
N PHE A 183 -13.67 2.90 29.93
CA PHE A 183 -13.44 4.28 29.49
C PHE A 183 -12.00 4.52 29.03
N LEU A 184 -11.03 4.11 29.85
CA LEU A 184 -9.60 4.27 29.56
C LEU A 184 -9.20 3.43 28.36
N SER A 185 -9.70 2.20 28.27
CA SER A 185 -9.34 1.25 27.20
C SER A 185 -10.04 1.51 25.84
N HIS A 186 -10.97 2.47 25.77
CA HIS A 186 -11.68 2.84 24.54
C HIS A 186 -11.63 4.35 24.29
N GLN A 187 -12.41 5.15 25.01
CA GLN A 187 -12.49 6.60 24.75
C GLN A 187 -11.17 7.30 25.03
N TRP A 188 -10.56 7.08 26.20
CA TRP A 188 -9.31 7.77 26.53
C TRP A 188 -8.11 7.26 25.71
N ARG A 189 -8.12 5.98 25.31
CA ARG A 189 -7.19 5.41 24.33
C ARG A 189 -7.21 6.22 23.03
N ASP A 190 -8.40 6.52 22.51
CA ASP A 190 -8.53 7.29 21.27
C ASP A 190 -8.11 8.75 21.46
N VAL A 191 -8.38 9.36 22.62
CA VAL A 191 -7.85 10.70 22.95
C VAL A 191 -6.33 10.73 22.90
N ILE A 192 -5.66 9.75 23.52
CA ILE A 192 -4.19 9.65 23.52
C ILE A 192 -3.68 9.44 22.09
N ALA A 193 -4.32 8.55 21.32
CA ALA A 193 -3.89 8.24 19.95
C ALA A 193 -4.03 9.44 19.00
N HIS A 194 -5.13 10.18 19.08
CA HIS A 194 -5.31 11.40 18.29
C HIS A 194 -4.32 12.50 18.68
N ALA A 195 -4.01 12.62 19.98
CA ALA A 195 -3.01 13.57 20.44
C ALA A 195 -1.59 13.22 19.93
N ASP A 196 -1.26 11.94 19.87
CA ASP A 196 0.02 11.43 19.34
C ASP A 196 0.18 11.69 17.84
N VAL A 197 -0.84 11.40 17.03
CA VAL A 197 -0.80 11.67 15.57
C VAL A 197 -0.66 13.17 15.27
N ARG A 198 -1.20 14.02 16.15
CA ARG A 198 -1.18 15.49 16.00
C ARG A 198 -0.01 16.18 16.70
N GLU A 199 0.96 15.44 17.22
CA GLU A 199 2.08 16.00 18.00
C GLU A 199 2.90 17.03 17.20
N HIS A 200 2.97 16.91 15.87
CA HIS A 200 3.62 17.88 14.99
C HIS A 200 2.86 19.22 14.89
N GLU A 201 1.53 19.18 14.99
CA GLU A 201 0.66 20.37 14.94
C GLU A 201 0.52 21.03 16.31
N ALA A 202 0.44 20.22 17.37
CA ALA A 202 0.24 20.64 18.75
C ALA A 202 1.20 19.89 19.69
N PRO A 203 2.47 20.34 19.78
CA PRO A 203 3.48 19.69 20.61
C PRO A 203 3.06 19.62 22.08
N GLY A 204 3.32 18.49 22.73
CA GLY A 204 2.96 18.21 24.12
C GLY A 204 1.54 17.67 24.32
N GLY A 205 0.74 17.54 23.25
CA GLY A 205 -0.63 17.02 23.31
C GLY A 205 -0.70 15.62 23.93
N ARG A 206 0.17 14.70 23.47
CA ARG A 206 0.24 13.34 24.02
C ARG A 206 0.61 13.33 25.50
N ALA A 207 1.61 14.12 25.88
CA ALA A 207 2.05 14.22 27.27
C ALA A 207 0.92 14.74 28.19
N ALA A 208 0.18 15.75 27.74
CA ALA A 208 -0.97 16.30 28.46
C ALA A 208 -2.11 15.28 28.62
N ALA A 209 -2.40 14.49 27.58
CA ALA A 209 -3.41 13.42 27.64
C ALA A 209 -3.03 12.32 28.63
N LEU A 210 -1.75 11.94 28.67
CA LEU A 210 -1.22 10.97 29.65
C LEU A 210 -1.24 11.52 31.07
N GLN A 211 -0.87 12.79 31.28
CA GLN A 211 -0.94 13.44 32.59
C GLN A 211 -2.38 13.53 33.10
N THR A 212 -3.33 13.85 32.21
CA THR A 212 -4.76 13.89 32.54
C THR A 212 -5.28 12.50 32.94
N MET A 213 -4.81 11.43 32.29
CA MET A 213 -5.11 10.06 32.71
C MET A 213 -4.58 9.77 34.12
N ASP A 214 -3.35 10.17 34.43
CA ASP A 214 -2.75 9.96 35.75
C ASP A 214 -3.51 10.71 36.84
N GLN A 215 -3.91 11.96 36.57
CA GLN A 215 -4.76 12.74 37.45
C GLN A 215 -6.14 12.11 37.62
N LEU A 216 -6.73 11.58 36.55
CA LEU A 216 -8.01 10.88 36.59
C LEU A 216 -7.93 9.65 37.50
N ILE A 217 -6.95 8.77 37.27
CA ILE A 217 -6.71 7.57 38.08
C ILE A 217 -6.52 7.94 39.55
N TRP A 218 -5.68 8.95 39.84
CA TRP A 218 -5.48 9.40 41.21
C TRP A 218 -6.77 9.98 41.82
N SER A 219 -7.52 10.80 41.09
CA SER A 219 -8.67 11.56 41.61
C SER A 219 -9.84 10.69 42.07
N VAL A 220 -9.90 9.43 41.63
CA VAL A 220 -10.96 8.48 42.00
C VAL A 220 -10.55 7.53 43.13
N GLN A 221 -9.28 7.53 43.52
CA GLN A 221 -8.79 6.76 44.66
C GLN A 221 -9.21 7.40 45.99
N PRO A 222 -9.42 6.62 47.07
CA PRO A 222 -9.73 7.13 48.40
C PRO A 222 -8.72 8.19 48.88
N LYS A 223 -9.20 9.32 49.41
CA LYS A 223 -8.34 10.41 49.92
C LYS A 223 -8.23 10.32 51.44
N THR A 224 -7.18 9.65 51.91
CA THR A 224 -6.98 9.33 53.34
C THR A 224 -6.59 10.53 54.18
N SER A 225 -5.78 11.44 53.64
CA SER A 225 -5.38 12.65 54.34
C SER A 225 -6.26 13.87 54.01
N ALA A 226 -6.26 14.86 54.90
CA ALA A 226 -6.92 16.15 54.64
C ALA A 226 -6.23 16.93 53.51
N GLU A 227 -4.93 16.70 53.32
CA GLU A 227 -4.15 17.34 52.25
C GLU A 227 -4.53 16.79 50.88
N ASP A 228 -4.66 15.47 50.75
CA ASP A 228 -5.14 14.83 49.52
C ASP A 228 -6.53 15.33 49.11
N ARG A 229 -7.41 15.56 50.09
CA ARG A 229 -8.76 16.12 49.85
C ARG A 229 -8.69 17.57 49.35
N ARG A 230 -7.79 18.39 49.90
CA ARG A 230 -7.57 19.77 49.41
C ARG A 230 -6.98 19.79 48.01
N GLN A 231 -5.98 18.95 47.76
CA GLN A 231 -5.37 18.81 46.44
C GLN A 231 -6.41 18.37 45.40
N LEU A 232 -7.29 17.43 45.75
CA LEU A 232 -8.33 16.95 44.84
C LEU A 232 -9.27 18.09 44.42
N VAL A 233 -9.74 18.91 45.37
CA VAL A 233 -10.61 20.07 45.07
C VAL A 233 -9.92 21.08 44.14
N GLN A 234 -8.61 21.25 44.26
CA GLN A 234 -7.83 22.16 43.40
C GLN A 234 -7.64 21.62 41.98
N VAL A 235 -7.43 20.30 41.82
CA VAL A 235 -7.15 19.66 40.52
C VAL A 235 -8.42 19.43 39.70
N LEU A 236 -9.57 19.19 40.35
CA LEU A 236 -10.82 18.80 39.69
C LEU A 236 -11.29 19.74 38.56
N PRO A 237 -11.29 21.08 38.72
CA PRO A 237 -11.80 21.97 37.66
C PRO A 237 -11.04 21.81 36.34
N GLU A 238 -9.71 21.77 36.42
CA GLU A 238 -8.84 21.63 35.24
C GLU A 238 -8.91 20.21 34.67
N LEU A 239 -8.92 19.19 35.53
CA LEU A 239 -9.09 17.80 35.11
C LEU A 239 -10.39 17.60 34.32
N VAL A 240 -11.51 18.11 34.82
CA VAL A 240 -12.82 18.03 34.15
C VAL A 240 -12.78 18.79 32.82
N ARG A 241 -12.13 19.95 32.76
CA ARG A 241 -11.97 20.71 31.52
C ARG A 241 -11.20 19.91 30.46
N GLN A 242 -10.07 19.32 30.83
CA GLN A 242 -9.23 18.52 29.93
C GLN A 242 -9.92 17.24 29.45
N ILE A 243 -10.62 16.54 30.35
CA ILE A 243 -11.43 15.37 29.99
C ILE A 243 -12.50 15.77 28.97
N ASN A 244 -13.25 16.84 29.22
CA ASN A 244 -14.28 17.28 28.27
C ASN A 244 -13.69 17.69 26.92
N ALA A 245 -12.58 18.43 26.90
CA ALA A 245 -11.91 18.80 25.66
C ALA A 245 -11.49 17.58 24.82
N GLY A 246 -10.93 16.55 25.47
CA GLY A 246 -10.58 15.29 24.80
C GLY A 246 -11.80 14.56 24.23
N LEU A 247 -12.90 14.51 24.99
CA LEU A 247 -14.13 13.84 24.56
C LEU A 247 -14.87 14.62 23.46
N ASP A 248 -14.82 15.95 23.49
CA ASP A 248 -15.36 16.82 22.44
C ASP A 248 -14.61 16.60 21.12
N ALA A 249 -13.27 16.48 21.17
CA ALA A 249 -12.45 16.19 20.01
C ALA A 249 -12.76 14.84 19.36
N LEU A 250 -13.24 13.86 20.15
CA LEU A 250 -13.72 12.56 19.65
C LEU A 250 -15.17 12.58 19.19
N GLY A 251 -15.92 13.67 19.39
CA GLY A 251 -17.36 13.72 19.17
C GLY A 251 -18.14 12.78 20.09
N TRP A 252 -17.63 12.47 21.28
CA TRP A 252 -18.32 11.61 22.24
C TRP A 252 -19.31 12.43 23.07
N ASP A 253 -20.61 12.28 22.81
CA ASP A 253 -21.67 13.10 23.41
C ASP A 253 -22.90 12.27 23.86
N GLY A 254 -23.99 12.97 24.15
CA GLY A 254 -25.29 12.36 24.44
C GLY A 254 -25.38 11.57 25.75
N THR A 255 -26.29 10.58 25.76
CA THR A 255 -26.62 9.78 26.94
C THR A 255 -25.43 9.00 27.52
N PRO A 256 -24.53 8.38 26.72
CA PRO A 256 -23.35 7.68 27.25
C PRO A 256 -22.44 8.61 28.04
N ARG A 257 -22.14 9.81 27.52
CA ARG A 257 -21.31 10.81 28.21
C ARG A 257 -21.99 11.33 29.47
N ALA A 258 -23.29 11.61 29.43
CA ALA A 258 -24.03 12.03 30.61
C ALA A 258 -24.01 10.96 31.73
N LYS A 259 -24.14 9.68 31.38
CA LYS A 259 -24.03 8.56 32.33
C LYS A 259 -22.63 8.49 32.95
N PHE A 260 -21.59 8.62 32.14
CA PHE A 260 -20.20 8.65 32.62
C PHE A 260 -19.95 9.81 33.58
N THR A 261 -20.36 11.04 33.23
CA THR A 261 -20.17 12.23 34.07
C THR A 261 -20.87 12.08 35.43
N ARG A 262 -22.08 11.52 35.47
CA ARG A 262 -22.79 11.26 36.74
C ARG A 262 -22.01 10.28 37.63
N ARG A 263 -21.42 9.24 37.04
CA ARG A 263 -20.62 8.24 37.77
C ARG A 263 -19.30 8.82 38.28
N MET A 264 -18.65 9.67 37.48
CA MET A 264 -17.48 10.44 37.88
C MET A 264 -17.77 11.31 39.12
N ILE A 265 -18.85 12.08 39.09
CA ILE A 265 -19.27 12.92 40.22
C ILE A 265 -19.49 12.07 41.48
N ALA A 266 -20.24 10.96 41.36
CA ALA A 266 -20.50 10.06 42.49
C ALA A 266 -19.20 9.49 43.08
N THR A 267 -18.26 9.08 42.21
CA THR A 267 -16.97 8.49 42.61
C THR A 267 -16.08 9.51 43.33
N HIS A 268 -15.98 10.75 42.84
CA HIS A 268 -15.22 11.81 43.52
C HIS A 268 -15.82 12.17 44.88
N MET A 269 -17.15 12.19 45.00
CA MET A 269 -17.82 12.43 46.28
C MET A 269 -17.51 11.32 47.29
N GLN A 270 -17.44 10.07 46.86
CA GLN A 270 -17.04 8.94 47.72
C GLN A 270 -15.57 9.04 48.13
N ALA A 271 -14.68 9.38 47.19
CA ALA A 271 -13.25 9.57 47.45
C ALA A 271 -12.98 10.62 48.54
N ILE A 272 -13.80 11.67 48.63
CA ILE A 272 -13.70 12.74 49.64
C ILE A 272 -14.37 12.34 50.97
N ARG A 273 -15.55 11.70 50.93
CA ARG A 273 -16.39 11.50 52.13
C ARG A 273 -16.03 10.27 52.96
N MET A 274 -15.25 9.33 52.45
CA MET A 274 -14.94 8.03 53.12
C MET A 274 -16.17 7.25 53.59
N LYS A 275 -17.36 7.54 53.07
CA LYS A 275 -18.60 6.85 53.43
C LYS A 275 -19.12 6.15 52.19
N ALA A 276 -18.99 4.83 52.17
CA ALA A 276 -19.72 4.01 51.22
C ALA A 276 -21.22 4.31 51.41
N PRO A 277 -21.99 4.57 50.35
CA PRO A 277 -23.44 4.49 50.46
C PRO A 277 -23.78 3.07 50.91
N GLU A 278 -24.66 2.91 51.91
CA GLU A 278 -25.30 1.63 52.15
C GLU A 278 -25.98 1.23 50.83
N ALA A 279 -25.57 0.10 50.26
CA ALA A 279 -26.10 -0.39 49.00
C ALA A 279 -27.50 -0.96 49.25
N ASP A 280 -28.47 -0.07 49.40
CA ASP A 280 -29.88 -0.44 49.54
C ASP A 280 -30.44 -0.75 48.14
N GLY A 281 -30.68 -2.04 47.88
CA GLY A 281 -31.45 -2.52 46.73
C GLY A 281 -30.74 -3.55 45.84
N VAL A 282 -31.52 -4.55 45.39
CA VAL A 282 -31.08 -5.58 44.43
C VAL A 282 -30.65 -4.96 43.09
N ASP A 283 -31.31 -3.88 42.66
CA ASP A 283 -30.97 -3.16 41.41
C ASP A 283 -29.59 -2.49 41.47
N THR A 284 -29.18 -1.96 42.63
CA THR A 284 -27.87 -1.35 42.85
C THR A 284 -26.75 -2.40 42.80
N ARG A 285 -27.03 -3.61 43.29
CA ARG A 285 -26.10 -4.75 43.27
C ARG A 285 -25.94 -5.34 41.86
N ASN A 286 -27.03 -5.46 41.11
CA ASN A 286 -26.99 -5.91 39.71
C ASN A 286 -26.22 -4.92 38.83
N ALA A 287 -26.47 -3.62 38.97
CA ALA A 287 -25.70 -2.59 38.26
C ALA A 287 -24.19 -2.64 38.60
N ALA A 288 -23.82 -2.89 39.86
CA ALA A 288 -22.41 -3.04 40.24
C ALA A 288 -21.76 -4.28 39.62
N LEU A 289 -22.48 -5.40 39.51
CA LEU A 289 -22.00 -6.62 38.85
C LEU A 289 -21.82 -6.42 37.33
N GLU A 290 -22.79 -5.82 36.65
CA GLU A 290 -22.69 -5.48 35.22
C GLU A 290 -21.46 -4.61 34.92
N GLU A 291 -21.14 -3.68 35.83
CA GLU A 291 -19.98 -2.81 35.70
C GLU A 291 -18.65 -3.55 35.92
N GLN A 292 -18.61 -4.52 36.84
CA GLN A 292 -17.46 -5.40 37.03
C GLN A 292 -17.22 -6.29 35.81
N ASP A 293 -18.28 -6.87 35.26
CA ASP A 293 -18.21 -7.69 34.05
C ASP A 293 -17.72 -6.85 32.86
N ALA A 294 -18.24 -5.64 32.67
CA ALA A 294 -17.77 -4.72 31.63
C ALA A 294 -16.28 -4.34 31.81
N SER A 295 -15.83 -4.20 33.06
CA SER A 295 -14.41 -3.94 33.38
C SER A 295 -13.51 -5.12 33.00
N ALA A 296 -13.91 -6.34 33.38
CA ALA A 296 -13.18 -7.56 33.05
C ALA A 296 -13.12 -7.80 31.53
N GLN A 297 -14.24 -7.61 30.82
CA GLN A 297 -14.30 -7.70 29.36
C GLN A 297 -13.40 -6.67 28.68
N ALA A 298 -13.38 -5.42 29.17
CA ALA A 298 -12.50 -4.39 28.62
C ALA A 298 -11.01 -4.73 28.81
N MET A 299 -10.63 -5.26 29.98
CA MET A 299 -9.26 -5.73 30.23
C MET A 299 -8.88 -6.89 29.31
N GLN A 300 -9.77 -7.88 29.16
CA GLN A 300 -9.54 -9.01 28.25
C GLN A 300 -9.41 -8.55 26.79
N ALA A 301 -10.24 -7.60 26.36
CA ALA A 301 -10.15 -7.03 25.02
C ALA A 301 -8.82 -6.27 24.80
N LEU A 302 -8.36 -5.51 25.80
CA LEU A 302 -7.05 -4.85 25.78
C LEU A 302 -5.90 -5.87 25.66
N ASP A 303 -5.92 -6.93 26.47
CA ASP A 303 -4.93 -8.01 26.41
C ASP A 303 -4.92 -8.71 25.04
N GLN A 304 -6.09 -8.98 24.47
CA GLN A 304 -6.21 -9.57 23.13
C GLN A 304 -5.65 -8.65 22.03
N ARG A 305 -5.93 -7.34 22.09
CA ARG A 305 -5.38 -6.38 21.11
C ARG A 305 -3.85 -6.34 21.17
N ARG A 306 -3.27 -6.35 22.36
CA ARG A 306 -1.82 -6.40 22.57
C ARG A 306 -1.21 -7.72 22.07
N ALA A 307 -1.83 -8.86 22.40
CA ALA A 307 -1.35 -10.18 21.97
C ALA A 307 -1.34 -10.35 20.44
N ARG A 308 -2.35 -9.82 19.73
CA ARG A 308 -2.41 -9.87 18.26
C ARG A 308 -1.22 -9.20 17.57
N LYS A 309 -0.61 -8.19 18.21
CA LYS A 309 0.58 -7.50 17.69
C LYS A 309 1.82 -8.41 17.69
N LEU A 310 1.91 -9.36 18.62
CA LEU A 310 3.07 -10.27 18.73
C LEU A 310 2.93 -11.55 17.88
N ALA A 311 1.72 -11.88 17.40
CA ALA A 311 1.46 -13.09 16.64
C ALA A 311 1.58 -12.84 15.13
N GLY A 312 2.81 -12.83 14.61
CA GLY A 312 3.11 -13.01 13.19
C GLY A 312 3.78 -14.36 12.98
N HIS A 313 3.21 -15.22 12.14
CA HIS A 313 3.96 -16.34 11.57
C HIS A 313 4.44 -15.86 10.20
N GLU A 314 5.74 -15.93 9.95
CA GLU A 314 6.35 -15.53 8.68
C GLU A 314 6.45 -16.78 7.80
N ASP A 315 5.71 -16.80 6.69
CA ASP A 315 5.96 -17.76 5.61
C ASP A 315 6.60 -17.09 4.39
N ALA A 316 6.94 -17.89 3.37
CA ALA A 316 7.60 -17.39 2.17
C ALA A 316 6.78 -16.33 1.41
N TYR A 317 5.44 -16.37 1.47
CA TYR A 317 4.59 -15.40 0.81
C TYR A 317 4.50 -14.08 1.58
N ASP A 318 4.60 -14.14 2.91
CA ASP A 318 4.76 -12.94 3.74
C ASP A 318 6.09 -12.23 3.39
N GLN A 319 7.19 -12.98 3.24
CA GLN A 319 8.47 -12.44 2.77
C GLN A 319 8.36 -11.82 1.37
N MET A 320 7.72 -12.53 0.42
CA MET A 320 7.49 -12.00 -0.92
C MET A 320 6.73 -10.67 -0.88
N ALA A 321 5.66 -10.57 -0.06
CA ALA A 321 4.89 -9.34 0.10
C ALA A 321 5.75 -8.20 0.69
N GLN A 322 6.63 -8.50 1.64
CA GLN A 322 7.54 -7.53 2.24
C GLN A 322 8.62 -7.03 1.28
N GLU A 323 9.06 -7.85 0.34
CA GLU A 323 10.11 -7.49 -0.63
C GLU A 323 9.55 -6.76 -1.87
N MET A 324 8.22 -6.69 -2.03
CA MET A 324 7.58 -5.99 -3.16
C MET A 324 8.01 -4.53 -3.24
N SER A 325 8.14 -4.06 -4.48
CA SER A 325 8.49 -2.68 -4.81
C SER A 325 7.34 -2.00 -5.54
N ARG A 326 7.18 -0.70 -5.26
CA ARG A 326 6.23 0.15 -6.00
C ARG A 326 6.53 0.10 -7.50
N GLY A 327 5.49 0.13 -8.31
CA GLY A 327 5.57 0.16 -9.76
C GLY A 327 5.32 -1.18 -10.42
N LEU A 328 5.42 -2.29 -9.67
CA LEU A 328 5.15 -3.64 -10.15
C LEU A 328 3.69 -3.79 -10.60
N TRP A 329 3.51 -4.57 -11.67
CA TRP A 329 2.21 -4.87 -12.24
C TRP A 329 1.79 -6.29 -11.92
N PHE A 330 0.49 -6.46 -11.72
CA PHE A 330 -0.11 -7.73 -11.36
C PHE A 330 -1.34 -7.98 -12.22
N GLU A 331 -1.55 -9.25 -12.55
CA GLU A 331 -2.87 -9.74 -12.93
C GLU A 331 -3.58 -10.19 -11.65
N MET A 332 -4.73 -9.58 -11.38
CA MET A 332 -5.57 -9.91 -10.25
C MET A 332 -6.79 -10.67 -10.72
N GLN A 333 -7.05 -11.80 -10.08
CA GLN A 333 -8.24 -12.61 -10.30
C GLN A 333 -9.09 -12.64 -9.03
N GLU A 334 -10.27 -12.03 -9.10
CA GLU A 334 -11.27 -12.11 -8.04
C GLU A 334 -12.34 -13.15 -8.38
N PRO A 335 -12.85 -13.90 -7.38
CA PRO A 335 -13.92 -14.86 -7.61
C PRO A 335 -15.16 -14.20 -8.24
N GLY A 336 -15.54 -14.65 -9.44
CA GLY A 336 -16.74 -14.17 -10.15
C GLY A 336 -16.55 -12.89 -10.97
N GLN A 337 -15.34 -12.34 -11.06
CA GLN A 337 -15.00 -11.23 -11.93
C GLN A 337 -13.94 -11.66 -12.97
N PRO A 338 -13.89 -11.01 -14.16
CA PRO A 338 -12.77 -11.20 -15.07
C PRO A 338 -11.46 -10.78 -14.41
N ALA A 339 -10.38 -11.45 -14.80
CA ALA A 339 -9.05 -11.01 -14.39
C ALA A 339 -8.80 -9.59 -14.93
N HIS A 340 -8.14 -8.77 -14.13
CA HIS A 340 -7.79 -7.41 -14.53
C HIS A 340 -6.42 -7.02 -14.01
N ARG A 341 -5.81 -6.04 -14.69
CA ARG A 341 -4.45 -5.59 -14.37
C ARG A 341 -4.48 -4.47 -13.34
N CYS A 342 -3.63 -4.58 -12.35
CA CYS A 342 -3.42 -3.53 -11.36
C CYS A 342 -1.92 -3.29 -11.14
N ARG A 343 -1.57 -2.06 -10.81
CA ARG A 343 -0.23 -1.61 -10.46
C ARG A 343 -0.15 -1.43 -8.95
N LEU A 344 0.93 -1.90 -8.34
CA LEU A 344 1.25 -1.55 -6.96
C LEU A 344 1.76 -0.11 -6.93
N SER A 345 0.84 0.81 -6.65
CA SER A 345 1.03 2.24 -6.83
C SER A 345 1.55 2.94 -5.58
N TRP A 346 1.32 2.38 -4.39
CA TRP A 346 1.91 2.90 -3.16
C TRP A 346 2.04 1.79 -2.12
N ILE A 347 3.08 1.90 -1.28
CA ILE A 347 3.33 1.02 -0.14
C ILE A 347 3.49 1.94 1.06
N SER A 348 2.82 1.62 2.16
CA SER A 348 2.93 2.44 3.37
C SER A 348 4.34 2.43 3.95
N PRO A 349 4.76 3.48 4.68
CA PRO A 349 6.08 3.54 5.30
C PRO A 349 6.39 2.35 6.21
N MET A 350 5.39 1.82 6.91
CA MET A 350 5.53 0.64 7.76
C MET A 350 5.35 -0.69 7.00
N ARG A 351 5.15 -0.65 5.68
CA ARG A 351 4.84 -1.79 4.80
C ARG A 351 3.65 -2.64 5.25
N THR A 352 2.69 -2.07 5.98
CA THR A 352 1.49 -2.80 6.42
C THR A 352 0.31 -2.63 5.47
N ARG A 353 0.35 -1.64 4.57
CA ARG A 353 -0.68 -1.34 3.58
C ARG A 353 -0.08 -1.22 2.18
N PHE A 354 -0.78 -1.79 1.21
CA PHE A 354 -0.44 -1.81 -0.21
C PHE A 354 -1.62 -1.27 -0.99
N LEU A 355 -1.40 -0.19 -1.74
CA LEU A 355 -2.40 0.46 -2.56
C LEU A 355 -2.18 0.09 -4.03
N PHE A 356 -3.21 -0.48 -4.63
CA PHE A 356 -3.22 -0.89 -6.02
C PHE A 356 -4.16 0.01 -6.81
N THR A 357 -3.78 0.35 -8.05
CA THR A 357 -4.62 1.13 -8.97
C THR A 357 -4.55 0.58 -10.39
N ASN A 358 -5.41 1.05 -11.28
CA ASN A 358 -5.19 0.87 -12.71
C ASN A 358 -4.06 1.80 -13.23
N ARG A 359 -3.76 1.74 -14.54
CA ARG A 359 -2.70 2.53 -15.22
C ARG A 359 -2.80 4.03 -14.99
N GLU A 360 -4.02 4.52 -14.91
CA GLU A 360 -4.33 5.95 -14.85
C GLU A 360 -4.42 6.45 -13.40
N GLY A 361 -4.22 5.58 -12.40
CA GLY A 361 -4.37 5.92 -10.99
C GLY A 361 -5.81 5.89 -10.47
N TYR A 362 -6.76 5.35 -11.24
CA TYR A 362 -8.15 5.12 -10.81
C TYR A 362 -8.33 3.70 -10.23
N ASP A 363 -9.56 3.40 -9.81
CA ASP A 363 -9.97 2.10 -9.25
C ASP A 363 -9.11 1.66 -8.07
N ALA A 364 -8.75 2.63 -7.23
CA ALA A 364 -7.81 2.43 -6.15
C ALA A 364 -8.40 1.52 -5.06
N PHE A 365 -7.66 0.47 -4.70
CA PHE A 365 -8.01 -0.41 -3.59
C PHE A 365 -6.79 -0.75 -2.73
N VAL A 366 -7.05 -0.96 -1.44
CA VAL A 366 -6.01 -1.20 -0.44
C VAL A 366 -6.10 -2.63 0.05
N ARG A 367 -4.94 -3.25 0.28
CA ARG A 367 -4.81 -4.53 0.98
C ARG A 367 -3.76 -4.40 2.07
N SER A 368 -3.97 -5.10 3.17
CA SER A 368 -2.92 -5.31 4.16
C SER A 368 -1.86 -6.27 3.64
N GLU A 369 -0.66 -6.22 4.20
CA GLU A 369 0.42 -7.18 3.92
C GLU A 369 -0.07 -8.63 3.93
N ARG A 370 -0.81 -9.03 4.97
CA ARG A 370 -1.36 -10.39 5.12
C ARG A 370 -2.36 -10.76 4.04
N GLU A 371 -3.16 -9.80 3.58
CA GLU A 371 -4.09 -10.02 2.49
C GLU A 371 -3.33 -10.19 1.17
N VAL A 372 -2.28 -9.38 0.92
CA VAL A 372 -1.41 -9.53 -0.24
C VAL A 372 -0.73 -10.90 -0.24
N ALA A 373 -0.10 -11.30 0.87
CA ALA A 373 0.50 -12.63 1.03
C ALA A 373 -0.52 -13.75 0.80
N SER A 374 -1.74 -13.61 1.32
CA SER A 374 -2.83 -14.56 1.08
C SER A 374 -3.27 -14.63 -0.38
N MET A 375 -3.33 -13.50 -1.08
CA MET A 375 -3.67 -13.43 -2.50
C MET A 375 -2.59 -14.07 -3.38
N LEU A 376 -1.32 -13.82 -3.07
CA LEU A 376 -0.17 -14.48 -3.71
C LEU A 376 -0.23 -16.00 -3.49
N ARG A 377 -0.46 -16.44 -2.24
CA ARG A 377 -0.55 -17.86 -1.86
C ARG A 377 -1.66 -18.60 -2.61
N ARG A 378 -2.77 -17.93 -2.90
CA ARG A 378 -3.92 -18.50 -3.62
C ARG A 378 -3.84 -18.33 -5.14
N GLY A 379 -2.79 -17.65 -5.64
CA GLY A 379 -2.66 -17.33 -7.06
C GLY A 379 -3.67 -16.31 -7.57
N HIS A 380 -4.35 -15.57 -6.68
CA HIS A 380 -5.29 -14.50 -7.03
C HIS A 380 -4.59 -13.18 -7.40
N LEU A 381 -3.30 -13.06 -7.06
CA LEU A 381 -2.45 -11.95 -7.46
C LEU A 381 -1.19 -12.56 -8.08
N GLN A 382 -0.93 -12.28 -9.35
CA GLN A 382 0.21 -12.84 -10.09
C GLN A 382 1.04 -11.70 -10.65
N ALA A 383 2.34 -11.68 -10.35
CA ALA A 383 3.24 -10.64 -10.85
C ALA A 383 3.41 -10.77 -12.36
N LEU A 384 3.30 -9.66 -13.07
CA LEU A 384 3.62 -9.56 -14.49
C LEU A 384 5.10 -9.20 -14.63
N GLU A 385 5.86 -10.01 -15.36
CA GLU A 385 7.29 -9.81 -15.58
C GLU A 385 7.53 -8.60 -16.51
N GLN A 386 8.48 -7.72 -16.14
CA GLN A 386 8.73 -6.45 -16.85
C GLN A 386 10.17 -6.29 -17.35
N ALA A 387 10.87 -7.39 -17.58
CA ALA A 387 12.26 -7.33 -18.03
C ALA A 387 12.36 -6.94 -19.53
N PRO A 388 13.39 -6.16 -19.94
CA PRO A 388 13.60 -5.74 -21.33
C PRO A 388 13.63 -6.96 -22.26
N ILE A 389 12.80 -6.91 -23.30
CA ILE A 389 12.47 -8.09 -24.08
C ILE A 389 13.59 -8.46 -25.05
N VAL A 390 14.28 -7.46 -25.60
CA VAL A 390 15.44 -7.66 -26.47
C VAL A 390 16.62 -8.20 -25.67
N ALA A 391 16.81 -7.72 -24.43
CA ALA A 391 17.87 -8.23 -23.55
C ALA A 391 17.66 -9.69 -23.19
N ARG A 392 16.45 -10.07 -22.74
CA ARG A 392 16.12 -11.46 -22.39
C ARG A 392 16.34 -12.41 -23.57
N ALA A 393 15.88 -12.03 -24.76
CA ALA A 393 16.08 -12.83 -25.96
C ALA A 393 17.56 -13.01 -26.32
N LEU A 394 18.38 -11.95 -26.22
CA LEU A 394 19.82 -12.04 -26.47
C LEU A 394 20.55 -12.86 -25.40
N ASP A 395 20.21 -12.69 -24.13
CA ASP A 395 20.83 -13.43 -23.02
C ASP A 395 20.50 -14.93 -23.12
N GLN A 396 19.27 -15.28 -23.50
CA GLN A 396 18.86 -16.66 -23.72
C GLN A 396 19.60 -17.29 -24.91
N LEU A 397 19.71 -16.58 -26.02
CA LEU A 397 20.51 -16.97 -27.19
C LEU A 397 21.99 -17.22 -26.84
N MET A 398 22.57 -16.41 -25.95
CA MET A 398 23.95 -16.57 -25.50
C MET A 398 24.10 -17.68 -24.44
N ALA A 399 23.02 -18.05 -23.75
CA ALA A 399 22.98 -19.12 -22.75
C ALA A 399 22.71 -20.50 -23.38
N GLU A 400 22.10 -20.57 -24.57
CA GLU A 400 22.00 -21.80 -25.34
C GLU A 400 23.38 -22.16 -25.92
N PRO A 401 23.99 -23.31 -25.54
CA PRO A 401 25.22 -23.75 -26.18
C PRO A 401 24.94 -24.04 -27.66
N ALA A 402 25.89 -23.68 -28.52
CA ALA A 402 25.87 -23.91 -29.97
C ALA A 402 25.94 -25.40 -30.39
N ASP A 403 25.25 -26.29 -29.66
CA ASP A 403 25.15 -27.73 -29.91
C ASP A 403 23.67 -28.11 -30.14
N ALA A 404 23.12 -27.56 -31.21
CA ALA A 404 21.97 -28.16 -31.90
C ALA A 404 22.03 -27.75 -33.38
N LEU A 405 23.03 -28.25 -34.10
CA LEU A 405 22.94 -28.64 -35.52
C LEU A 405 24.16 -29.47 -35.94
#